data_AF-A0A257MU25-F1
#
_entry.id   AF-A0A257MU25-F1
#
_cell.length_a   1.000
_cell.length_b   1.000
_cell.length_c   1.000
_cell.angle_alpha   90.00
_cell.angle_beta   90.00
_cell.angle_gamma   90.00
#
_symmetry.space_group_name_H-M   'P 1'
#
loop_
_entity.id
_entity.type
_entity.pdbx_description
1 polymer ?
#
loop_
_entity_poly.entity_id
_entity_poly.type
_entity_poly.pdbx_seq_one_letter_code
_entity_poly.pdbx_strand_id
1 'polypeptide(L)'
;LVLELLLLDELHPRSLAYQLCQLSAHIGALPRTKGKRYLSEEERLILKAYTNLRLCKVLELTQVNENEGIYTNLEQLLANTANLLWRLADVIAEAYFSHSQTSQLIIAHAPEDEL
;
A
#
# COMPACT_ATOMS: atom_id res chain seq x y z
N LEU A 1 21.18 13.70 -0.80
CA LEU A 1 20.94 14.04 0.64
C LEU A 1 20.45 12.80 1.40
N VAL A 2 20.55 12.72 2.74
CA VAL A 2 19.99 11.57 3.50
C VAL A 2 18.49 11.39 3.22
N LEU A 3 17.74 12.49 3.09
CA LEU A 3 16.30 12.46 2.77
C LEU A 3 16.01 11.77 1.43
N GLU A 4 16.82 12.03 0.42
CA GLU A 4 16.67 11.42 -0.91
C GLU A 4 16.87 9.91 -0.87
N LEU A 5 17.84 9.44 -0.08
CA LEU A 5 18.05 8.01 0.17
C LEU A 5 16.86 7.39 0.90
N LEU A 6 16.29 8.09 1.88
CA LEU A 6 15.14 7.60 2.65
C LEU A 6 13.83 7.62 1.85
N LEU A 7 13.68 8.50 0.86
CA LEU A 7 12.45 8.59 0.07
C LEU A 7 12.53 7.79 -1.22
N LEU A 8 13.61 7.90 -1.98
CA LEU A 8 13.64 7.55 -3.40
C LEU A 8 14.54 6.36 -3.75
N ASP A 9 15.36 5.86 -2.83
CA ASP A 9 16.28 4.77 -3.12
C ASP A 9 15.56 3.42 -3.23
N GLU A 10 15.25 2.99 -4.45
CA GLU A 10 14.56 1.72 -4.73
C GLU A 10 15.38 0.46 -4.36
N LEU A 11 16.63 0.57 -3.90
CA LEU A 11 17.46 -0.56 -3.46
C LEU A 11 17.63 -0.61 -1.93
N HIS A 12 17.27 0.46 -1.22
CA HIS A 12 17.40 0.52 0.24
C HIS A 12 16.11 0.03 0.92
N PRO A 13 16.12 -1.07 1.71
CA PRO A 13 14.88 -1.66 2.26
C PRO A 13 14.04 -0.76 3.16
N ARG A 14 14.67 0.27 3.76
CA ARG A 14 13.97 1.26 4.60
C ARG A 14 13.50 2.47 3.83
N SER A 15 13.84 2.61 2.55
CA SER A 15 13.34 3.71 1.75
C SER A 15 11.85 3.53 1.50
N LEU A 16 11.15 4.65 1.37
CA LEU A 16 9.74 4.63 1.05
C LEU A 16 9.47 4.06 -0.36
N ALA A 17 10.33 4.38 -1.34
CA ALA A 17 10.21 3.85 -2.70
C ALA A 17 10.34 2.32 -2.75
N TYR A 18 11.31 1.74 -2.04
CA TYR A 18 11.45 0.29 -1.92
C TYR A 18 10.20 -0.33 -1.30
N GLN A 19 9.73 0.22 -0.18
CA GLN A 19 8.57 -0.32 0.54
C GLN A 19 7.29 -0.28 -0.30
N LEU A 20 7.04 0.83 -1.00
CA LEU A 20 5.88 0.94 -1.89
C LEU A 20 5.99 0.00 -3.11
N CYS A 21 7.19 -0.22 -3.64
CA CYS A 21 7.42 -1.20 -4.70
C CYS A 21 7.09 -2.62 -4.24
N GLN A 22 7.58 -3.03 -3.06
CA GLN A 22 7.26 -4.33 -2.48
C GLN A 22 5.77 -4.48 -2.20
N LEU A 23 5.12 -3.44 -1.67
CA LEU A 23 3.70 -3.45 -1.40
C LEU A 23 2.87 -3.57 -2.68
N SER A 24 3.29 -2.91 -3.76
CA SER A 24 2.70 -3.08 -5.10
C SER A 24 2.81 -4.52 -5.60
N ALA A 25 3.96 -5.17 -5.41
CA ALA A 25 4.15 -6.58 -5.77
C ALA A 25 3.23 -7.51 -4.95
N HIS A 26 3.08 -7.26 -3.64
CA HIS A 26 2.17 -8.01 -2.78
C HIS A 26 0.70 -7.86 -3.21
N ILE A 27 0.27 -6.64 -3.57
CA ILE A 27 -1.07 -6.40 -4.11
C ILE A 27 -1.27 -7.14 -5.43
N GLY A 28 -0.26 -7.11 -6.31
CA GLY A 28 -0.31 -7.82 -7.58
C GLY A 28 -0.46 -9.34 -7.44
N ALA A 29 -0.04 -9.90 -6.30
CA ALA A 29 -0.16 -11.32 -5.97
C ALA A 29 -1.49 -11.70 -5.29
N LEU A 30 -2.36 -10.73 -4.95
CA LEU A 30 -3.65 -11.03 -4.33
C LEU A 30 -4.57 -11.82 -5.29
N PRO A 31 -5.50 -12.65 -4.76
CA PRO A 31 -6.39 -13.48 -5.58
C PRO A 31 -7.26 -12.63 -6.52
N ARG A 32 -7.07 -12.75 -7.84
CA ARG A 32 -7.84 -11.96 -8.81
C ARG A 32 -9.05 -12.72 -9.35
N THR A 33 -10.18 -12.04 -9.48
CA THR A 33 -11.30 -12.54 -10.29
C THR A 33 -10.87 -12.54 -11.76
N LYS A 34 -10.82 -13.72 -12.38
CA LYS A 34 -10.44 -13.89 -13.78
C LYS A 34 -11.36 -13.03 -14.67
N GLY A 35 -10.79 -12.11 -15.46
CA GLY A 35 -11.53 -11.34 -16.49
C GLY A 35 -11.56 -9.81 -16.33
N LYS A 36 -11.04 -9.23 -15.23
CA LYS A 36 -10.91 -7.76 -15.12
C LYS A 36 -9.80 -7.24 -16.04
N ARG A 37 -10.16 -6.36 -16.99
CA ARG A 37 -9.21 -5.62 -17.85
C ARG A 37 -8.63 -4.36 -17.20
N TYR A 38 -9.21 -3.91 -16.10
CA TYR A 38 -8.86 -2.66 -15.42
C TYR A 38 -8.22 -2.93 -14.05
N LEU A 39 -7.38 -1.99 -13.61
CA LEU A 39 -6.79 -2.03 -12.27
C LEU A 39 -7.88 -2.01 -11.20
N SER A 40 -7.75 -2.88 -10.20
CA SER A 40 -8.57 -2.84 -9.00
C SER A 40 -8.32 -1.54 -8.22
N GLU A 41 -9.16 -1.25 -7.22
CA GLU A 41 -9.03 0.00 -6.46
C GLU A 41 -7.72 0.03 -5.66
N GLU A 42 -7.37 -1.09 -5.04
CA GLU A 42 -6.11 -1.28 -4.32
C GLU A 42 -4.88 -1.11 -5.23
N GLU A 43 -4.93 -1.62 -6.46
CA GLU A 43 -3.88 -1.43 -7.47
C GLU A 43 -3.74 0.03 -7.90
N ARG A 44 -4.87 0.75 -8.05
CA ARG A 44 -4.86 2.18 -8.38
C ARG A 44 -4.30 3.02 -7.23
N LEU A 45 -4.64 2.70 -6.00
CA LEU A 45 -4.16 3.41 -4.81
C LEU A 45 -2.64 3.25 -4.62
N ILE A 46 -2.11 2.02 -4.71
CA ILE A 46 -0.67 1.82 -4.57
C ILE A 46 0.12 2.43 -5.73
N LEU A 47 -0.39 2.33 -6.97
CA LEU A 47 0.22 2.96 -8.13
C LEU A 47 0.27 4.48 -7.96
N LYS A 48 -0.81 5.09 -7.46
CA LYS A 48 -0.87 6.53 -7.16
C LYS A 48 0.16 6.92 -6.09
N ALA A 49 0.22 6.20 -4.99
CA ALA A 49 1.19 6.47 -3.91
C ALA A 49 2.63 6.41 -4.44
N TYR A 50 2.97 5.35 -5.17
CA TYR A 50 4.31 5.16 -5.72
C TYR A 50 4.66 6.21 -6.79
N THR A 51 3.71 6.57 -7.65
CA THR A 51 3.92 7.59 -8.68
C THR A 51 4.10 8.97 -8.06
N ASN A 52 3.28 9.35 -7.08
CA ASN A 52 3.40 10.64 -6.38
C ASN A 52 4.78 10.79 -5.75
N LEU A 53 5.29 9.72 -5.13
CA LEU A 53 6.63 9.71 -4.57
C LEU A 53 7.71 9.89 -5.65
N ARG A 54 7.63 9.15 -6.77
CA ARG A 54 8.62 9.25 -7.85
C ARG A 54 8.61 10.59 -8.60
N LEU A 55 7.48 11.30 -8.57
CA LEU A 55 7.34 12.63 -9.17
C LEU A 55 7.76 13.76 -8.22
N CYS A 56 8.02 13.47 -6.94
CA CYS A 56 8.45 14.50 -6.01
C CYS A 56 9.85 15.01 -6.39
N LYS A 57 10.10 16.29 -6.14
CA LYS A 57 11.42 16.90 -6.32
C LYS A 57 11.99 17.22 -4.94
N VAL A 58 13.07 16.54 -4.58
CA VAL A 58 13.67 16.65 -3.23
C VAL A 58 13.98 18.10 -2.86
N LEU A 59 14.43 18.92 -3.80
CA LEU A 59 14.71 20.35 -3.56
C LEU A 59 13.46 21.11 -3.11
N GLU A 60 12.30 20.85 -3.71
CA GLU A 60 11.02 21.47 -3.33
C GLU A 60 10.56 20.97 -1.94
N LEU A 61 10.82 19.71 -1.60
CA LEU A 61 10.50 19.15 -0.28
C LEU A 61 11.32 19.77 0.85
N THR A 62 12.55 20.23 0.56
CA THR A 62 13.46 20.84 1.54
C THR A 62 13.27 22.35 1.69
N GLN A 63 12.31 22.95 1.00
CA GLN A 63 11.97 24.37 1.20
C GLN A 63 11.20 24.54 2.51
N VAL A 64 11.71 25.41 3.37
CA VAL A 64 11.07 25.76 4.64
C VAL A 64 10.10 26.92 4.40
N ASN A 65 8.89 26.82 4.94
CA ASN A 65 8.00 27.96 5.03
C ASN A 65 8.56 28.93 6.08
N GLU A 66 8.98 30.12 5.64
CA GLU A 66 9.65 31.13 6.48
C GLU A 66 8.81 31.57 7.68
N ASN A 67 7.48 31.47 7.60
CA ASN A 67 6.58 31.89 8.67
C ASN A 67 6.36 30.83 9.75
N GLU A 68 6.52 29.55 9.40
CA GLU A 68 6.12 28.42 10.26
C GLU A 68 7.33 27.55 10.66
N GLY A 69 8.47 27.67 9.97
CA GLY A 69 9.66 26.88 10.23
C GLY A 69 9.52 25.39 9.87
N ILE A 70 8.49 25.03 9.08
CA ILE A 70 8.19 23.65 8.70
C ILE A 70 8.46 23.39 7.21
N TYR A 71 8.69 22.12 6.87
CA TYR A 71 8.82 21.63 5.50
C TYR A 71 7.44 21.26 4.94
N THR A 72 6.61 22.26 4.62
CA THR A 72 5.19 22.06 4.22
C THR A 72 5.05 21.06 3.07
N ASN A 73 5.91 21.12 2.05
CA ASN A 73 5.85 20.20 0.91
C ASN A 73 6.17 18.75 1.30
N LEU A 74 7.14 18.55 2.21
CA LEU A 74 7.47 17.23 2.73
C LEU A 74 6.34 16.68 3.58
N GLU A 75 5.77 17.50 4.47
CA GLU A 75 4.63 17.12 5.30
C GLU A 75 3.44 16.70 4.44
N GLN A 76 3.08 17.51 3.43
CA GLN A 76 1.98 17.19 2.52
C GLN A 76 2.22 15.89 1.76
N LEU A 77 3.44 15.65 1.25
CA LEU A 77 3.78 14.40 0.56
C LEU A 77 3.59 13.18 1.49
N LEU A 78 4.11 13.25 2.71
CA LEU A 78 4.03 12.17 3.67
C LEU A 78 2.60 11.93 4.16
N ALA A 79 1.85 12.99 4.45
CA ALA A 79 0.44 12.91 4.85
C ALA A 79 -0.42 12.29 3.72
N ASN A 80 -0.23 12.74 2.48
CA ASN A 80 -0.92 12.18 1.33
C ASN A 80 -0.57 10.69 1.13
N THR A 81 0.70 10.31 1.29
CA THR A 81 1.12 8.92 1.20
C THR A 81 0.47 8.07 2.29
N ALA A 82 0.48 8.55 3.54
CA ALA A 82 -0.16 7.86 4.66
C ALA A 82 -1.67 7.67 4.42
N ASN A 83 -2.38 8.70 3.97
CA ASN A 83 -3.81 8.62 3.66
C ASN A 83 -4.12 7.59 2.56
N LEU A 84 -3.30 7.52 1.52
CA LEU A 84 -3.44 6.50 0.47
C LEU A 84 -3.23 5.09 1.02
N LEU A 85 -2.25 4.90 1.92
CA LEU A 85 -1.98 3.61 2.54
C LEU A 85 -3.09 3.16 3.51
N TRP A 86 -3.68 4.09 4.28
CA TRP A 86 -4.85 3.81 5.10
C TRP A 86 -6.04 3.37 4.24
N ARG A 87 -6.34 4.13 3.20
CA ARG A 87 -7.43 3.77 2.29
C ARG A 87 -7.19 2.43 1.60
N LEU A 88 -5.94 2.15 1.24
CA LEU A 88 -5.53 0.88 0.67
C LEU A 88 -5.78 -0.29 1.62
N ALA A 89 -5.45 -0.13 2.90
CA ALA A 89 -5.73 -1.13 3.93
C ALA A 89 -7.23 -1.40 4.05
N ASP A 90 -8.08 -0.36 4.07
CA ASP A 90 -9.54 -0.50 4.12
C ASP A 90 -10.08 -1.27 2.91
N VAL A 91 -9.64 -0.90 1.69
CA VAL A 91 -10.08 -1.56 0.46
C VAL A 91 -9.67 -3.03 0.43
N ILE A 92 -8.47 -3.35 0.88
CA ILE A 92 -8.02 -4.74 0.98
C ILE A 92 -8.87 -5.51 2.00
N ALA A 93 -9.14 -4.92 3.17
CA ALA A 93 -9.98 -5.53 4.20
C ALA A 93 -11.39 -5.84 3.66
N GLU A 94 -12.00 -4.88 2.97
CA GLU A 94 -13.34 -5.02 2.38
C GLU A 94 -13.36 -6.08 1.27
N ALA A 95 -12.38 -6.06 0.36
CA ALA A 95 -12.36 -6.92 -0.82
C ALA A 95 -12.00 -8.38 -0.50
N TYR A 96 -11.13 -8.63 0.48
CA TYR A 96 -10.55 -9.95 0.71
C TYR A 96 -10.88 -10.57 2.07
N PHE A 97 -11.30 -9.78 3.06
CA PHE A 97 -11.53 -10.27 4.42
C PHE A 97 -13.00 -10.15 4.89
N SER A 98 -13.85 -9.42 4.18
CA SER A 98 -15.28 -9.24 4.53
C SER A 98 -16.09 -10.55 4.58
N HIS A 99 -15.76 -11.54 3.74
CA HIS A 99 -16.44 -12.85 3.70
C HIS A 99 -15.82 -13.91 4.64
N SER A 100 -14.74 -13.60 5.36
CA SER A 100 -14.11 -14.55 6.31
C SER A 100 -14.97 -14.86 7.54
N GLN A 101 -16.12 -14.20 7.72
CA GLN A 101 -17.10 -14.53 8.76
C GLN A 101 -17.97 -15.75 8.46
N THR A 102 -18.03 -16.23 7.21
CA THR A 102 -18.61 -17.57 6.98
C THR A 102 -17.53 -18.60 7.26
N SER A 103 -17.41 -18.98 8.54
CA SER A 103 -16.74 -20.20 8.95
C SER A 103 -17.19 -21.32 8.01
N GLN A 104 -16.31 -21.77 7.12
CA GLN A 104 -16.48 -23.08 6.52
C GLN A 104 -16.27 -24.06 7.67
N LEU A 105 -17.37 -24.41 8.33
CA LEU A 105 -17.43 -25.53 9.25
C LEU A 105 -16.71 -26.68 8.54
N ILE A 106 -15.56 -27.06 9.08
CA ILE A 106 -14.95 -28.35 8.78
C ILE A 106 -16.03 -29.34 9.19
N ILE A 107 -16.78 -29.85 8.21
CA ILE A 107 -17.65 -31.00 8.43
C ILE A 107 -16.68 -32.08 8.85
N ALA A 108 -16.64 -32.35 10.15
CA ALA A 108 -15.89 -33.47 10.70
C ALA A 108 -16.37 -34.70 9.94
N HIS A 109 -15.47 -35.27 9.16
CA HIS A 109 -15.68 -36.57 8.53
C HIS A 109 -16.11 -37.52 9.65
N ALA A 110 -17.31 -38.09 9.53
CA ALA A 110 -17.76 -39.10 10.48
C ALA A 110 -16.70 -40.21 10.55
N PRO A 111 -16.35 -40.72 11.74
CA PRO A 111 -15.61 -41.97 11.80
C PRO A 111 -16.51 -43.04 11.17
N GLU A 112 -16.11 -43.54 10.01
CA GLU A 112 -16.43 -44.91 9.64
C GLU A 112 -15.83 -45.77 10.74
N ASP A 113 -16.69 -46.32 11.59
CA ASP A 113 -16.62 -47.70 12.09
C ASP A 113 -17.70 -47.91 13.15
N GLU A 114 -18.61 -48.85 12.91
CA GLU A 114 -18.77 -50.05 13.75
C GLU A 114 -19.96 -50.93 13.27
N LEU A 115 -19.59 -52.15 12.84
CA LEU A 115 -20.38 -53.39 12.62
C LEU A 115 -21.00 -53.64 11.23
#